data_AF-A0A970KPE2-F1
#
_entry.id   AF-A0A970KPE2-F1
#
_cell.length_a   1.000
_cell.length_b   1.000
_cell.length_c   1.000
_cell.angle_alpha   90.00
_cell.angle_beta   90.00
_cell.angle_gamma   90.00
#
_symmetry.space_group_name_H-M   'P 1'
#
loop_
_entity.id
_entity.type
_entity.pdbx_description
1 polymer ?
#
loop_
_entity_poly.entity_id
_entity_poly.type
_entity_poly.pdbx_seq_one_letter_code
_entity_poly.pdbx_strand_id
1 'polypeptide(L)'
;MLEDKIIMCNMFPNYAPDSVFGPNPNLYESNYYNYLDTYMQKVRPDVLSFDYYPFMKDPKADPDWIAGMLTNLSDIRNIGKKYGVDTWGFVQNSGWSYTRVPNANELRFICHLHLIFGLKSYSYFLYCQPNDKPGTAGIFEGMLTFHGEKTDIYYRVKKQNKDLKKMKGVFLNYDHVGFVTHNMTKKHTDAIAKDLRYDKYKELEKIKSKGSILVGIFEKDRKTGLYVMNFDYKKNNKVTLELDLKTEFKVWGDGGLEHMKKADSIKLKLDPGEGKFIELG
;
A
#
# COMPACT_ATOMS: atom_id res chain seq x y z
N MET A 1 22.02 -17.69 -14.70
CA MET A 1 21.24 -17.15 -13.57
C MET A 1 20.67 -18.33 -12.80
N LEU A 2 20.50 -18.23 -11.48
CA LEU A 2 19.92 -19.32 -10.69
C LEU A 2 18.41 -19.31 -10.93
N GLU A 3 17.92 -20.19 -11.81
CA GLU A 3 16.53 -20.19 -12.31
C GLU A 3 15.46 -20.32 -11.21
N ASP A 4 15.85 -20.71 -9.99
CA ASP A 4 14.94 -20.91 -8.84
C ASP A 4 15.09 -19.87 -7.71
N LYS A 5 15.82 -18.76 -7.91
CA LYS A 5 16.03 -17.74 -6.86
C LYS A 5 15.49 -16.39 -7.27
N ILE A 6 14.86 -15.70 -6.31
CA ILE A 6 14.47 -14.29 -6.42
C ILE A 6 15.57 -13.45 -5.77
N ILE A 7 16.21 -12.59 -6.56
CA ILE A 7 17.13 -11.56 -6.10
C ILE A 7 16.29 -10.34 -5.71
N MET A 8 16.26 -10.07 -4.41
CA MET A 8 15.57 -8.91 -3.84
C MET A 8 16.58 -8.08 -3.04
N CYS A 9 16.53 -6.76 -3.21
CA CYS A 9 17.16 -5.83 -2.29
C CYS A 9 16.10 -4.93 -1.68
N ASN A 10 16.25 -4.67 -0.39
CA ASN A 10 15.35 -3.81 0.35
C ASN A 10 15.97 -2.41 0.46
N MET A 11 15.32 -1.44 -0.19
CA MET A 11 15.80 -0.08 -0.32
C MET A 11 15.47 0.74 0.92
N PHE A 12 16.29 1.75 1.20
CA PHE A 12 15.96 2.75 2.22
C PHE A 12 14.68 3.51 1.82
N PRO A 13 13.87 3.99 2.79
CA PRO A 13 12.78 4.91 2.51
C PRO A 13 13.26 6.35 2.27
N ASN A 14 12.40 7.18 1.72
CA ASN A 14 12.67 8.59 1.45
C ASN A 14 12.91 9.48 2.69
N TYR A 15 12.64 9.00 3.91
CA TYR A 15 13.01 9.70 5.14
C TYR A 15 14.43 9.38 5.62
N ALA A 16 15.13 8.44 4.97
CA ALA A 16 16.52 8.18 5.29
C ALA A 16 17.39 9.41 4.95
N PRO A 17 18.52 9.62 5.67
CA PRO A 17 19.37 10.77 5.41
C PRO A 17 19.93 10.77 3.98
N ASP A 18 20.02 11.94 3.34
CA ASP A 18 20.54 12.05 1.97
C ASP A 18 21.94 11.44 1.79
N SER A 19 22.76 11.42 2.84
CA SER A 19 24.10 10.82 2.83
C SER A 19 24.13 9.32 2.51
N VAL A 20 23.01 8.60 2.66
CA VAL A 20 22.93 7.16 2.35
C VAL A 20 22.40 6.86 0.94
N PHE A 21 21.88 7.87 0.22
CA PHE A 21 21.34 7.70 -1.14
C PHE A 21 22.42 7.72 -2.22
N GLY A 22 23.64 8.17 -1.88
CA GLY A 22 24.73 8.30 -2.84
C GLY A 22 24.61 9.59 -3.67
N PRO A 23 25.37 9.70 -4.77
CA PRO A 23 25.41 10.92 -5.58
C PRO A 23 24.08 11.16 -6.29
N ASN A 24 23.70 12.43 -6.45
CA ASN A 24 22.57 12.84 -7.28
C ASN A 24 23.07 13.25 -8.68
N PRO A 25 22.92 12.41 -9.72
CA PRO A 25 23.34 12.72 -11.08
C PRO A 25 22.34 13.60 -11.84
N ASN A 26 21.12 13.80 -11.34
CA ASN A 26 20.05 14.55 -12.03
C ASN A 26 19.31 15.48 -11.07
N LEU A 27 19.62 16.77 -11.16
CA LEU A 27 19.07 17.82 -10.28
C LEU A 27 17.59 18.14 -10.51
N TYR A 28 16.95 17.58 -11.56
CA TYR A 28 15.52 17.75 -11.80
C TYR A 28 14.65 16.74 -11.03
N GLU A 29 15.28 15.71 -10.45
CA GLU A 29 14.62 14.66 -9.68
C GLU A 29 15.06 14.68 -8.22
N SER A 30 14.23 14.12 -7.33
CA SER A 30 14.58 14.00 -5.91
C SER A 30 15.81 13.10 -5.69
N ASN A 31 16.56 13.32 -4.61
CA ASN A 31 17.68 12.44 -4.25
C ASN A 31 17.22 10.97 -4.12
N TYR A 32 16.04 10.77 -3.54
CA TYR A 32 15.46 9.44 -3.37
C TYR A 32 15.12 8.76 -4.70
N TYR A 33 14.47 9.47 -5.63
CA TYR A 33 14.17 8.94 -6.96
C TYR A 33 15.45 8.54 -7.70
N ASN A 34 16.47 9.40 -7.66
CA ASN A 34 17.77 9.14 -8.29
C ASN A 34 18.50 7.93 -7.67
N TYR A 35 18.38 7.74 -6.36
CA TYR A 35 18.90 6.57 -5.66
C TYR A 35 18.27 5.27 -6.16
N LEU A 36 16.93 5.24 -6.24
CA LEU A 36 16.21 4.10 -6.78
C LEU A 36 16.55 3.84 -8.25
N ASP A 37 16.58 4.89 -9.06
CA ASP A 37 16.86 4.81 -10.50
C ASP A 37 18.28 4.26 -10.75
N THR A 38 19.28 4.85 -10.08
CA THR A 38 20.68 4.43 -10.21
C THR A 38 20.88 2.97 -9.77
N TYR A 39 20.23 2.57 -8.68
CA TYR A 39 20.27 1.18 -8.21
C TYR A 39 19.66 0.22 -9.25
N MET A 40 18.47 0.54 -9.77
CA MET A 40 17.81 -0.30 -10.76
C MET A 40 18.58 -0.38 -12.09
N GLN A 41 19.24 0.70 -12.52
CA GLN A 41 20.09 0.68 -13.72
C GLN A 41 21.27 -0.30 -13.59
N LYS A 42 21.90 -0.34 -12.41
CA LYS A 42 23.15 -1.06 -12.16
C LYS A 42 22.94 -2.49 -11.70
N VAL A 43 22.02 -2.72 -10.76
CA VAL A 43 21.88 -4.01 -10.07
C VAL A 43 20.82 -4.90 -10.72
N ARG A 44 19.70 -4.33 -11.18
CA ARG A 44 18.59 -5.03 -11.83
C ARG A 44 18.13 -6.28 -11.06
N PRO A 45 17.63 -6.13 -9.82
CA PRO A 45 17.05 -7.25 -9.08
C PRO A 45 15.78 -7.77 -9.77
N ASP A 46 15.33 -8.96 -9.39
CA ASP A 46 14.04 -9.51 -9.83
C ASP A 46 12.86 -8.73 -9.23
N VAL A 47 13.06 -8.14 -8.05
CA VAL A 47 12.05 -7.38 -7.30
C VAL A 47 12.67 -6.15 -6.64
N LEU A 48 11.95 -5.03 -6.70
CA LEU A 48 12.25 -3.82 -5.94
C LEU A 48 11.46 -3.81 -4.62
N SER A 49 12.14 -3.87 -3.47
CA SER A 49 11.51 -3.81 -2.14
C SER A 49 11.93 -2.56 -1.36
N PHE A 50 11.15 -2.16 -0.37
CA PHE A 50 11.47 -1.05 0.54
C PHE A 50 10.77 -1.23 1.91
N ASP A 51 11.19 -0.44 2.90
CA ASP A 51 10.54 -0.35 4.21
C ASP A 51 10.07 1.08 4.49
N TYR A 52 8.80 1.29 4.81
CA TYR A 52 8.31 2.58 5.30
C TYR A 52 7.28 2.39 6.41
N TYR A 53 7.48 3.08 7.55
CA TYR A 53 6.70 2.88 8.77
C TYR A 53 6.04 4.20 9.24
N PRO A 54 4.74 4.42 8.95
CA PRO A 54 4.10 5.73 9.15
C PRO A 54 3.49 5.94 10.54
N PHE A 55 3.34 4.90 11.37
CA PHE A 55 2.64 5.01 12.66
C PHE A 55 3.61 5.31 13.80
N MET A 56 3.63 6.58 14.19
CA MET A 56 4.57 7.15 15.17
C MET A 56 4.08 7.05 16.61
N LYS A 57 4.97 7.19 17.60
CA LYS A 57 4.58 7.23 19.02
C LYS A 57 3.58 8.35 19.32
N ASP A 58 3.75 9.51 18.70
CA ASP A 58 2.74 10.57 18.68
C ASP A 58 1.84 10.42 17.45
N PRO A 59 0.57 10.01 17.61
CA PRO A 59 -0.37 9.84 16.50
C PRO A 59 -0.68 11.16 15.76
N LYS A 60 -0.33 12.32 16.31
CA LYS A 60 -0.44 13.61 15.60
C LYS A 60 0.52 13.72 14.42
N ALA A 61 1.62 12.96 14.43
CA ALA A 61 2.58 12.92 13.33
C ALA A 61 2.12 12.02 12.16
N ASP A 62 1.21 11.06 12.39
CA ASP A 62 0.76 10.12 11.37
C ASP A 62 0.36 10.77 10.04
N PRO A 63 -0.39 11.89 9.99
CA PRO A 63 -0.78 12.48 8.71
C PRO A 63 0.41 12.90 7.84
N ASP A 64 1.49 13.39 8.44
CA ASP A 64 2.71 13.80 7.72
C ASP A 64 3.50 12.59 7.25
N TRP A 65 3.62 11.58 8.12
CA TRP A 65 4.30 10.33 7.78
C TRP A 65 3.55 9.51 6.73
N ILE A 66 2.21 9.51 6.74
CA ILE A 66 1.40 8.91 5.69
C ILE A 66 1.59 9.68 4.37
N ALA A 67 1.70 11.02 4.40
CA ALA A 67 2.03 11.78 3.19
C ALA A 67 3.41 11.39 2.64
N GLY A 68 4.45 11.33 3.48
CA GLY A 68 5.77 10.84 3.05
C GLY A 68 5.73 9.42 2.47
N MET A 69 4.88 8.54 3.01
CA MET A 69 4.66 7.18 2.50
C MET A 69 4.03 7.18 1.11
N LEU A 70 3.05 8.06 0.84
CA LEU A 70 2.44 8.20 -0.48
C LEU A 70 3.46 8.65 -1.53
N THR A 71 4.36 9.57 -1.18
CA THR A 71 5.48 9.96 -2.05
C THR A 71 6.40 8.77 -2.30
N ASN A 72 6.82 8.07 -1.24
CA ASN A 72 7.71 6.90 -1.33
C ASN A 72 7.12 5.79 -2.22
N LEU A 73 5.84 5.46 -2.01
CA LEU A 73 5.12 4.46 -2.78
C LEU A 73 4.96 4.87 -4.25
N SER A 74 4.74 6.17 -4.52
CA SER A 74 4.66 6.69 -5.89
C SER A 74 5.99 6.50 -6.63
N ASP A 75 7.11 6.85 -5.99
CA ASP A 75 8.45 6.69 -6.54
C ASP A 75 8.78 5.21 -6.78
N ILE A 76 8.53 4.35 -5.80
CA ILE A 76 8.73 2.89 -5.92
C ILE A 76 7.89 2.32 -7.07
N ARG A 77 6.60 2.68 -7.17
CA ARG A 77 5.73 2.22 -8.26
C ARG A 77 6.26 2.67 -9.60
N ASN A 78 6.65 3.94 -9.74
CA ASN A 78 7.11 4.50 -11.01
C ASN A 78 8.44 3.89 -11.46
N ILE A 79 9.38 3.69 -10.53
CA ILE A 79 10.65 3.00 -10.80
C ILE A 79 10.39 1.52 -11.15
N GLY A 80 9.56 0.81 -10.38
CA GLY A 80 9.21 -0.58 -10.69
C GLY A 80 8.63 -0.73 -12.10
N LYS A 81 7.70 0.16 -12.47
CA LYS A 81 7.14 0.22 -13.84
C LYS A 81 8.18 0.56 -14.89
N LYS A 82 9.07 1.53 -14.64
CA LYS A 82 10.14 1.95 -15.58
C LYS A 82 11.07 0.80 -15.93
N TYR A 83 11.39 -0.06 -14.97
CA TYR A 83 12.31 -1.19 -15.16
C TYR A 83 11.61 -2.54 -15.40
N GLY A 84 10.28 -2.57 -15.40
CA GLY A 84 9.51 -3.80 -15.62
C GLY A 84 9.70 -4.85 -14.53
N VAL A 85 9.86 -4.42 -13.27
CA VAL A 85 10.00 -5.31 -12.11
C VAL A 85 8.83 -5.16 -11.15
N ASP A 86 8.50 -6.26 -10.48
CA ASP A 86 7.51 -6.24 -9.40
C ASP A 86 8.04 -5.43 -8.20
N THR A 87 7.11 -4.78 -7.50
CA THR A 87 7.41 -4.03 -6.28
C THR A 87 6.84 -4.74 -5.06
N TRP A 88 7.67 -4.92 -4.04
CA TRP A 88 7.31 -5.44 -2.73
C TRP A 88 7.57 -4.38 -1.65
N GLY A 89 7.21 -4.65 -0.40
CA GLY A 89 7.61 -3.79 0.70
C GLY A 89 7.37 -4.42 2.07
N PHE A 90 7.81 -3.75 3.13
CA PHE A 90 7.54 -4.16 4.50
C PHE A 90 6.48 -3.28 5.15
N VAL A 91 5.51 -3.96 5.75
CA VAL A 91 4.42 -3.36 6.52
C VAL A 91 4.81 -3.28 7.99
N GLN A 92 4.54 -2.12 8.60
CA GLN A 92 4.62 -1.92 10.04
C GLN A 92 3.63 -2.84 10.75
N ASN A 93 4.12 -3.77 11.59
CA ASN A 93 3.30 -4.45 12.60
C ASN A 93 3.92 -4.42 13.99
N SER A 94 5.11 -3.81 14.13
CA SER A 94 5.85 -3.65 15.37
C SER A 94 6.02 -2.17 15.74
N GLY A 95 6.54 -1.92 16.94
CA GLY A 95 6.92 -0.62 17.46
C GLY A 95 8.36 -0.64 17.97
N TRP A 96 9.10 0.45 17.73
CA TRP A 96 10.47 0.66 18.23
C TRP A 96 10.81 2.15 18.19
N SER A 97 11.74 2.59 19.05
CA SER A 97 12.27 3.96 19.05
C SER A 97 11.16 5.03 19.01
N TYR A 98 10.82 5.59 17.83
CA TYR A 98 9.80 6.62 17.63
C TYR A 98 8.50 6.12 17.00
N THR A 99 8.38 4.82 16.71
CA THR A 99 7.17 4.19 16.16
C THR A 99 6.36 3.47 17.25
N ARG A 100 5.09 3.20 16.97
CA ARG A 100 4.19 2.41 17.84
C ARG A 100 3.75 1.13 17.15
N VAL A 101 3.29 0.14 17.92
CA VAL A 101 2.61 -1.04 17.35
C VAL A 101 1.26 -0.63 16.75
N PRO A 102 1.01 -0.87 15.45
CA PRO A 102 -0.27 -0.56 14.83
C PRO A 102 -1.41 -1.39 15.42
N ASN A 103 -2.53 -0.74 15.70
CA ASN A 103 -3.78 -1.43 16.04
C ASN A 103 -4.37 -2.16 14.81
N ALA A 104 -5.50 -2.86 14.98
CA ALA A 104 -6.09 -3.65 13.89
C ALA A 104 -6.51 -2.81 12.66
N ASN A 105 -7.04 -1.60 12.86
CA ASN A 105 -7.46 -0.74 11.76
C ASN A 105 -6.27 -0.08 11.07
N GLU A 106 -5.24 0.29 11.82
CA GLU A 106 -3.98 0.84 11.30
C GLU A 106 -3.23 -0.20 10.47
N LEU A 107 -3.15 -1.45 10.96
CA LEU A 107 -2.58 -2.57 10.20
C LEU A 107 -3.37 -2.84 8.91
N ARG A 108 -4.71 -2.83 8.98
CA ARG A 108 -5.57 -2.96 7.81
C ARG A 108 -5.28 -1.86 6.78
N PHE A 109 -5.25 -0.61 7.23
CA PHE A 109 -4.97 0.56 6.40
C PHE A 109 -3.64 0.42 5.66
N ILE A 110 -2.54 0.15 6.37
CA ILE A 110 -1.23 0.10 5.73
C ILE A 110 -1.09 -1.11 4.79
N CYS A 111 -1.71 -2.26 5.08
CA CYS A 111 -1.74 -3.38 4.14
C CYS A 111 -2.48 -3.03 2.85
N HIS A 112 -3.68 -2.43 2.94
CA HIS A 112 -4.41 -2.00 1.75
C HIS A 112 -3.69 -0.88 1.00
N LEU A 113 -2.98 0.02 1.70
CA LEU A 113 -2.20 1.07 1.08
C LEU A 113 -1.02 0.53 0.25
N HIS A 114 -0.41 -0.58 0.65
CA HIS A 114 0.59 -1.26 -0.19
C HIS A 114 -0.08 -1.84 -1.45
N LEU A 115 -1.21 -2.54 -1.28
CA LEU A 115 -1.89 -3.22 -2.39
C LEU A 115 -2.49 -2.24 -3.41
N ILE A 116 -3.08 -1.13 -2.96
CA ILE A 116 -3.68 -0.12 -3.85
C ILE A 116 -2.65 0.59 -4.73
N PHE A 117 -1.38 0.66 -4.31
CA PHE A 117 -0.25 1.15 -5.11
C PHE A 117 0.32 0.10 -6.08
N GLY A 118 -0.27 -1.10 -6.11
CA GLY A 118 0.08 -2.16 -7.06
C GLY A 118 1.21 -3.08 -6.62
N LEU A 119 1.64 -3.03 -5.34
CA LEU A 119 2.63 -3.97 -4.83
C LEU A 119 2.11 -5.41 -4.95
N LYS A 120 2.97 -6.32 -5.41
CA LYS A 120 2.62 -7.73 -5.63
C LYS A 120 2.78 -8.59 -4.38
N SER A 121 3.55 -8.11 -3.41
CA SER A 121 3.77 -8.78 -2.13
C SER A 121 4.16 -7.77 -1.05
N TYR A 122 4.04 -8.18 0.19
CA TYR A 122 4.65 -7.47 1.31
C TYR A 122 5.07 -8.46 2.41
N SER A 123 6.07 -8.04 3.20
CA SER A 123 6.51 -8.70 4.42
C SER A 123 6.10 -7.89 5.65
N TYR A 124 6.14 -8.51 6.82
CA TYR A 124 5.82 -7.85 8.09
C TYR A 124 7.11 -7.61 8.88
N PHE A 125 7.36 -6.36 9.28
CA PHE A 125 8.41 -6.05 10.23
C PHE A 125 7.81 -5.92 11.65
N LEU A 126 7.92 -6.95 12.50
CA LEU A 126 8.72 -8.18 12.35
C LEU A 126 8.01 -9.45 12.80
N TYR A 127 8.56 -10.60 12.38
CA TYR A 127 8.06 -11.93 12.75
C TYR A 127 8.47 -12.33 14.16
N CYS A 128 9.77 -12.50 14.42
CA CYS A 128 10.27 -12.88 15.74
C CYS A 128 11.16 -11.77 16.29
N GLN A 129 11.00 -11.45 17.57
CA GLN A 129 11.88 -10.53 18.27
C GLN A 129 13.30 -11.14 18.36
N PRO A 130 14.36 -10.45 17.88
CA PRO A 130 15.69 -11.02 17.79
C PRO A 130 16.48 -10.98 19.11
N ASN A 131 16.01 -10.23 20.11
CA ASN A 131 16.70 -10.07 21.39
C ASN A 131 15.71 -9.70 22.51
N ASP A 132 15.86 -10.28 23.70
CA ASP A 132 15.08 -9.97 24.91
C ASP A 132 15.83 -9.09 25.92
N LYS A 133 17.13 -8.83 25.70
CA LYS A 133 17.97 -8.07 26.64
C LYS A 133 17.64 -6.58 26.62
N PRO A 134 17.16 -5.99 27.74
CA PRO A 134 16.90 -4.57 27.86
C PRO A 134 18.09 -3.69 27.44
N GLY A 135 17.81 -2.54 26.82
CA GLY A 135 18.84 -1.56 26.43
C GLY A 135 19.69 -1.93 25.20
N THR A 136 19.41 -3.06 24.54
CA THR A 136 20.08 -3.43 23.29
C THR A 136 19.30 -2.93 22.07
N ALA A 137 20.02 -2.60 20.99
CA ALA A 137 19.38 -2.39 19.70
C ALA A 137 18.71 -3.70 19.26
N GLY A 138 17.48 -3.60 18.74
CA GLY A 138 16.74 -4.77 18.27
C GLY A 138 15.70 -5.34 19.25
N ILE A 139 15.37 -4.63 20.33
CA ILE A 139 14.17 -4.94 21.12
C ILE A 139 12.96 -4.37 20.38
N PHE A 140 12.08 -5.26 19.95
CA PHE A 140 10.87 -4.94 19.20
C PHE A 140 9.67 -5.69 19.80
N GLU A 141 8.47 -5.21 19.51
CA GLU A 141 7.24 -5.98 19.79
C GLU A 141 6.93 -6.86 18.58
N GLY A 142 7.43 -8.11 18.58
CA GLY A 142 7.27 -9.06 17.47
C GLY A 142 5.95 -9.82 17.47
N MET A 143 5.64 -10.51 16.36
CA MET A 143 4.57 -11.53 16.36
C MET A 143 4.92 -12.68 17.31
N LEU A 144 6.21 -13.02 17.40
CA LEU A 144 6.76 -13.93 18.39
C LEU A 144 7.71 -13.16 19.32
N THR A 145 7.68 -13.49 20.61
CA THR A 145 8.71 -13.09 21.57
C THR A 145 10.05 -13.74 21.21
N PHE A 146 11.14 -13.30 21.83
CA PHE A 146 12.46 -13.92 21.66
C PHE A 146 12.46 -15.44 21.94
N HIS A 147 11.61 -15.90 22.87
CA HIS A 147 11.46 -17.31 23.21
C HIS A 147 10.46 -18.07 22.32
N GLY A 148 9.92 -17.43 21.28
CA GLY A 148 9.02 -18.06 20.31
C GLY A 148 7.54 -18.09 20.73
N GLU A 149 7.17 -17.38 21.79
CA GLU A 149 5.77 -17.30 22.25
C GLU A 149 4.97 -16.34 21.37
N LYS A 150 3.73 -16.70 21.02
CA LYS A 150 2.86 -15.85 20.20
C LYS A 150 2.36 -14.67 21.00
N THR A 151 2.46 -13.48 20.43
CA THR A 151 1.89 -12.24 20.98
C THR A 151 0.52 -11.93 20.33
N ASP A 152 -0.17 -10.91 20.82
CA ASP A 152 -1.40 -10.41 20.19
C ASP A 152 -1.18 -9.93 18.74
N ILE A 153 0.05 -9.51 18.41
CA ILE A 153 0.43 -9.08 17.06
C ILE A 153 0.34 -10.27 16.09
N TYR A 154 0.72 -11.49 16.52
CA TYR A 154 0.56 -12.70 15.70
C TYR A 154 -0.89 -12.92 15.31
N TYR A 155 -1.82 -12.84 16.27
CA TYR A 155 -3.23 -13.08 16.00
C TYR A 155 -3.85 -11.98 15.13
N ARG A 156 -3.42 -10.72 15.32
CA ARG A 156 -3.82 -9.59 14.48
C ARG A 156 -3.36 -9.78 13.02
N VAL A 157 -2.09 -10.11 12.80
CA VAL A 157 -1.55 -10.39 11.46
C VAL A 157 -2.20 -11.62 10.84
N LYS A 158 -2.42 -12.69 11.62
CA LYS A 158 -3.13 -13.89 11.16
C LYS A 158 -4.54 -13.57 10.65
N LYS A 159 -5.29 -12.74 11.38
CA LYS A 159 -6.62 -12.30 10.95
C LYS A 159 -6.52 -11.47 9.67
N GLN A 160 -5.67 -10.45 9.64
CA GLN A 160 -5.51 -9.58 8.47
C GLN A 160 -5.16 -10.37 7.20
N ASN A 161 -4.21 -11.31 7.29
CA ASN A 161 -3.84 -12.19 6.18
C ASN A 161 -4.98 -13.12 5.76
N LYS A 162 -5.79 -13.62 6.70
CA LYS A 162 -6.96 -14.45 6.38
C LYS A 162 -7.99 -13.67 5.56
N ASP A 163 -8.19 -12.40 5.89
CA ASP A 163 -9.15 -11.53 5.22
C ASP A 163 -8.66 -11.14 3.81
N LEU A 164 -7.39 -10.69 3.68
CA LEU A 164 -6.81 -10.36 2.37
C LEU A 164 -6.68 -11.56 1.43
N LYS A 165 -6.45 -12.76 1.97
CA LYS A 165 -6.41 -14.00 1.15
C LYS A 165 -7.70 -14.28 0.40
N LYS A 166 -8.84 -13.72 0.82
CA LYS A 166 -10.12 -13.87 0.12
C LYS A 166 -10.19 -13.00 -1.16
N MET A 167 -9.31 -12.00 -1.29
CA MET A 167 -9.18 -11.13 -2.47
C MET A 167 -8.02 -11.54 -3.42
N LYS A 168 -7.07 -12.37 -2.95
CA LYS A 168 -5.75 -12.58 -3.58
C LYS A 168 -5.76 -12.97 -5.07
N GLY A 169 -6.78 -13.68 -5.53
CA GLY A 169 -6.82 -14.27 -6.87
C GLY A 169 -7.26 -13.32 -7.99
N VAL A 170 -7.65 -12.09 -7.64
CA VAL A 170 -8.40 -11.23 -8.57
C VAL A 170 -7.56 -10.03 -9.01
N PHE A 171 -7.04 -9.25 -8.05
CA PHE A 171 -6.41 -7.96 -8.35
C PHE A 171 -4.92 -8.06 -8.71
N LEU A 172 -4.20 -9.09 -8.22
CA LEU A 172 -2.73 -9.20 -8.44
C LEU A 172 -2.34 -9.35 -9.91
N ASN A 173 -3.26 -9.79 -10.76
CA ASN A 173 -3.05 -9.95 -12.21
C ASN A 173 -3.36 -8.69 -13.02
N TYR A 174 -3.72 -7.59 -12.35
CA TYR A 174 -3.93 -6.31 -13.01
C TYR A 174 -2.69 -5.41 -12.85
N ASP A 175 -2.51 -4.53 -13.83
CA ASP A 175 -1.47 -3.51 -13.83
C ASP A 175 -2.01 -2.21 -13.23
N HIS A 176 -1.32 -1.66 -12.24
CA HIS A 176 -1.68 -0.39 -11.66
C HIS A 176 -1.43 0.75 -12.66
N VAL A 177 -2.42 1.62 -12.86
CA VAL A 177 -2.37 2.76 -13.78
C VAL A 177 -2.14 4.07 -13.02
N GLY A 178 -2.93 4.33 -11.99
CA GLY A 178 -2.91 5.57 -11.19
C GLY A 178 -4.08 5.63 -10.23
N PHE A 179 -4.51 6.82 -9.85
CA PHE A 179 -5.49 7.04 -8.79
C PHE A 179 -6.54 8.09 -9.14
N VAL A 180 -7.74 7.89 -8.61
CA VAL A 180 -8.74 8.95 -8.41
C VAL A 180 -8.91 9.14 -6.91
N THR A 181 -8.90 10.39 -6.43
CA THR A 181 -9.06 10.71 -5.00
C THR A 181 -10.37 11.45 -4.74
N HIS A 182 -11.00 11.20 -3.59
CA HIS A 182 -12.22 11.90 -3.17
C HIS A 182 -12.12 12.29 -1.70
N ASN A 183 -12.38 13.57 -1.38
CA ASN A 183 -12.32 14.13 -0.03
C ASN A 183 -11.02 13.85 0.75
N MET A 184 -9.91 13.56 0.08
CA MET A 184 -8.59 13.52 0.70
C MET A 184 -8.09 14.94 0.94
N THR A 185 -7.24 15.12 1.95
CA THR A 185 -6.62 16.43 2.18
C THR A 185 -5.67 16.77 1.04
N LYS A 186 -5.50 18.07 0.75
CA LYS A 186 -4.53 18.53 -0.27
C LYS A 186 -3.12 17.97 -0.01
N LYS A 187 -2.70 17.88 1.26
CA LYS A 187 -1.41 17.28 1.66
C LYS A 187 -1.26 15.84 1.17
N HIS A 188 -2.28 15.00 1.38
CA HIS A 188 -2.23 13.61 0.96
C HIS A 188 -2.36 13.45 -0.55
N THR A 189 -3.27 14.19 -1.18
CA THR A 189 -3.40 14.18 -2.65
C THR A 189 -2.11 14.68 -3.32
N ASP A 190 -1.45 15.70 -2.76
CA ASP A 190 -0.20 16.25 -3.30
C ASP A 190 1.02 15.36 -3.10
N ALA A 191 0.94 14.39 -2.19
CA ALA A 191 2.02 13.45 -1.97
C ALA A 191 2.03 12.30 -2.99
N ILE A 192 0.90 11.99 -3.64
CA ILE A 192 0.84 11.02 -4.75
C ILE A 192 1.53 11.64 -5.97
N ALA A 193 2.39 10.95 -6.72
CA ALA A 193 3.05 11.58 -7.88
C ALA A 193 2.03 12.12 -8.92
N LYS A 194 2.31 13.28 -9.51
CA LYS A 194 1.34 14.03 -10.34
C LYS A 194 0.87 13.23 -11.57
N ASP A 195 1.76 12.47 -12.18
CA ASP A 195 1.49 11.57 -13.32
C ASP A 195 0.56 10.40 -12.98
N LEU A 196 0.35 10.13 -11.69
CA LEU A 196 -0.56 9.09 -11.20
C LEU A 196 -1.95 9.62 -10.85
N ARG A 197 -2.20 10.92 -10.93
CA ARG A 197 -3.47 11.52 -10.49
C ARG A 197 -4.40 11.72 -11.68
N TYR A 198 -5.61 11.19 -11.55
CA TYR A 198 -6.69 11.35 -12.52
C TYR A 198 -7.90 12.00 -11.84
N ASP A 199 -8.54 12.93 -12.53
CA ASP A 199 -9.83 13.49 -12.09
C ASP A 199 -10.98 12.49 -12.33
N LYS A 200 -10.90 11.77 -13.45
CA LYS A 200 -11.85 10.78 -13.93
C LYS A 200 -11.10 9.67 -14.66
N TYR A 201 -11.61 8.45 -14.64
CA TYR A 201 -11.03 7.34 -15.39
C TYR A 201 -12.10 6.41 -15.97
N LYS A 202 -12.17 6.36 -17.32
CA LYS A 202 -13.07 5.49 -18.10
C LYS A 202 -14.50 5.45 -17.52
N GLU A 203 -14.95 4.27 -17.06
CA GLU A 203 -16.31 4.01 -16.59
C GLU A 203 -16.64 4.76 -15.30
N LEU A 204 -15.65 5.12 -14.48
CA LEU A 204 -15.86 5.81 -13.21
C LEU A 204 -16.18 7.29 -13.46
N GLU A 205 -17.44 7.68 -13.34
CA GLU A 205 -17.92 9.05 -13.53
C GLU A 205 -17.73 9.90 -12.27
N LYS A 206 -18.18 9.39 -11.12
CA LYS A 206 -18.24 10.19 -9.89
C LYS A 206 -18.14 9.34 -8.64
N ILE A 207 -17.49 9.89 -7.62
CA ILE A 207 -17.45 9.32 -6.28
C ILE A 207 -18.33 10.16 -5.36
N LYS A 208 -19.21 9.51 -4.61
CA LYS A 208 -20.04 10.14 -3.56
C LYS A 208 -19.73 9.49 -2.22
N SER A 209 -19.10 10.25 -1.33
CA SER A 209 -18.82 9.85 0.05
C SER A 209 -18.69 11.08 0.95
N LYS A 210 -18.94 10.90 2.25
CA LYS A 210 -18.63 11.91 3.27
C LYS A 210 -17.18 11.85 3.74
N GLY A 211 -16.55 10.67 3.69
CA GLY A 211 -15.16 10.48 4.12
C GLY A 211 -14.18 10.44 2.95
N SER A 212 -12.88 10.35 3.28
CA SER A 212 -11.79 10.26 2.30
C SER A 212 -11.73 8.89 1.64
N ILE A 213 -11.67 8.87 0.31
CA ILE A 213 -11.56 7.64 -0.50
C ILE A 213 -10.37 7.78 -1.44
N LEU A 214 -9.53 6.75 -1.46
CA LEU A 214 -8.49 6.55 -2.48
C LEU A 214 -8.95 5.41 -3.40
N VAL A 215 -9.01 5.67 -4.70
CA VAL A 215 -9.32 4.65 -5.71
C VAL A 215 -8.10 4.40 -6.54
N GLY A 216 -7.49 3.22 -6.41
CA GLY A 216 -6.45 2.74 -7.32
C GLY A 216 -7.10 2.22 -8.60
N ILE A 217 -6.56 2.65 -9.72
CA ILE A 217 -6.99 2.28 -11.06
C ILE A 217 -6.08 1.18 -11.57
N PHE A 218 -6.69 0.11 -12.05
CA PHE A 218 -6.02 -1.10 -12.49
C PHE A 218 -6.54 -1.52 -13.87
N GLU A 219 -5.70 -2.10 -14.71
CA GLU A 219 -6.09 -2.61 -16.02
C GLU A 219 -5.63 -4.05 -16.24
N LYS A 220 -6.47 -4.85 -16.90
CA LYS A 220 -6.13 -6.18 -17.40
C LYS A 220 -6.97 -6.49 -18.63
N ASP A 221 -6.35 -6.87 -19.75
CA ASP A 221 -7.07 -7.24 -20.99
C ASP A 221 -8.13 -6.21 -21.41
N ARG A 222 -7.79 -4.92 -21.32
CA ARG A 222 -8.67 -3.74 -21.55
C ARG A 222 -9.81 -3.55 -20.56
N LYS A 223 -9.99 -4.44 -19.58
CA LYS A 223 -10.96 -4.30 -18.50
C LYS A 223 -10.40 -3.45 -17.36
N THR A 224 -11.27 -2.62 -16.80
CA THR A 224 -10.94 -1.76 -15.66
C THR A 224 -11.15 -2.51 -14.34
N GLY A 225 -10.17 -2.40 -13.46
CA GLY A 225 -10.26 -2.79 -12.06
C GLY A 225 -10.18 -1.54 -11.17
N LEU A 226 -11.05 -1.45 -10.16
CA LEU A 226 -11.01 -0.36 -9.17
C LEU A 226 -10.71 -0.93 -7.79
N TYR A 227 -9.59 -0.52 -7.20
CA TYR A 227 -9.29 -0.80 -5.80
C TYR A 227 -9.75 0.39 -4.96
N VAL A 228 -10.88 0.26 -4.28
CA VAL A 228 -11.52 1.34 -3.53
C VAL A 228 -11.21 1.19 -2.05
N MET A 229 -10.43 2.12 -1.51
CA MET A 229 -9.98 2.12 -0.12
C MET A 229 -10.57 3.28 0.67
N ASN A 230 -11.03 2.99 1.89
CA ASN A 230 -11.34 3.99 2.88
C ASN A 230 -10.04 4.59 3.41
N PHE A 231 -9.71 5.81 2.99
CA PHE A 231 -8.48 6.51 3.39
C PHE A 231 -8.64 7.16 4.78
N ASP A 232 -9.32 6.48 5.70
CA ASP A 232 -9.51 6.83 7.11
C ASP A 232 -9.45 5.52 7.92
N TYR A 233 -8.45 5.40 8.79
CA TYR A 233 -8.26 4.22 9.66
C TYR A 233 -8.95 4.34 11.03
N LYS A 234 -9.76 5.38 11.23
CA LYS A 234 -10.49 5.66 12.48
C LYS A 234 -12.00 5.50 12.32
N LYS A 235 -12.57 5.76 11.14
CA LYS A 235 -14.03 5.77 10.93
C LYS A 235 -14.46 4.91 9.75
N ASN A 236 -15.62 4.28 9.91
CA ASN A 236 -16.31 3.59 8.81
C ASN A 236 -16.76 4.60 7.77
N ASN A 237 -16.83 4.15 6.52
CA ASN A 237 -17.25 4.98 5.41
C ASN A 237 -18.29 4.27 4.52
N LYS A 238 -19.15 5.07 3.90
CA LYS A 238 -20.07 4.64 2.84
C LYS A 238 -19.68 5.39 1.58
N VAL A 239 -19.52 4.66 0.49
CA VAL A 239 -19.16 5.23 -0.81
C VAL A 239 -20.12 4.71 -1.87
N THR A 240 -20.52 5.60 -2.76
CA THR A 240 -21.19 5.26 -4.01
C THR A 240 -20.28 5.69 -5.15
N LEU A 241 -19.93 4.75 -6.02
CA LEU A 241 -19.32 5.03 -7.32
C LEU A 241 -20.44 5.12 -8.34
N GLU A 242 -20.52 6.21 -9.09
CA GLU A 242 -21.41 6.35 -10.23
C GLU A 242 -20.61 6.04 -11.50
N LEU A 243 -21.20 5.22 -12.35
CA LEU A 243 -20.63 4.81 -13.62
C LEU A 243 -21.29 5.59 -14.76
N ASP A 244 -20.56 5.78 -15.86
CA ASP A 244 -21.07 6.46 -17.07
C ASP A 244 -22.25 5.71 -17.72
N LEU A 245 -22.25 4.38 -17.63
CA LEU A 245 -23.28 3.49 -18.14
C LEU A 245 -23.49 2.26 -17.25
N LYS A 246 -24.57 1.52 -17.51
CA LYS A 246 -24.86 0.26 -16.81
C LYS A 246 -23.82 -0.81 -17.15
N THR A 247 -22.95 -1.10 -16.20
CA THR A 247 -21.79 -1.98 -16.37
C THR A 247 -21.95 -3.21 -15.47
N GLU A 248 -21.47 -4.38 -15.92
CA GLU A 248 -21.42 -5.55 -15.05
C GLU A 248 -20.21 -5.42 -14.13
N PHE A 249 -20.38 -5.74 -12.86
CA PHE A 249 -19.30 -5.63 -11.90
C PHE A 249 -19.32 -6.73 -10.87
N LYS A 250 -18.12 -7.05 -10.38
CA LYS A 250 -17.89 -7.97 -9.26
C LYS A 250 -17.16 -7.22 -8.16
N VAL A 251 -17.68 -7.26 -6.94
CA VAL A 251 -17.05 -6.65 -5.77
C VAL A 251 -16.42 -7.74 -4.91
N TRP A 252 -15.13 -7.60 -4.65
CA TRP A 252 -14.32 -8.49 -3.84
C TRP A 252 -13.82 -7.77 -2.58
N GLY A 253 -14.06 -8.37 -1.42
CA GLY A 253 -13.63 -7.84 -0.13
C GLY A 253 -13.22 -8.94 0.83
N ASP A 254 -13.29 -8.66 2.13
CA ASP A 254 -12.98 -9.63 3.18
C ASP A 254 -14.03 -10.76 3.29
N GLY A 255 -15.11 -10.72 2.51
CA GLY A 255 -16.05 -11.82 2.32
C GLY A 255 -15.70 -12.75 1.14
N GLY A 256 -14.68 -12.42 0.32
CA GLY A 256 -14.52 -12.99 -1.02
C GLY A 256 -15.35 -12.22 -2.03
N LEU A 257 -16.07 -12.91 -2.92
CA LEU A 257 -17.02 -12.28 -3.85
C LEU A 257 -18.28 -11.86 -3.09
N GLU A 258 -18.48 -10.56 -2.89
CA GLU A 258 -19.60 -10.03 -2.11
C GLU A 258 -20.82 -9.69 -3.00
N HIS A 259 -20.57 -9.16 -4.20
CA HIS A 259 -21.60 -8.71 -5.12
C HIS A 259 -21.22 -9.04 -6.56
N MET A 260 -22.20 -9.46 -7.36
CA MET A 260 -22.14 -9.51 -8.82
C MET A 260 -23.44 -8.95 -9.38
N LYS A 261 -23.38 -7.81 -10.08
CA LYS A 261 -24.57 -7.08 -10.54
C LYS A 261 -24.28 -6.33 -11.84
N LYS A 262 -25.34 -5.85 -12.51
CA LYS A 262 -25.28 -4.86 -13.59
C LYS A 262 -26.02 -3.60 -13.17
N ALA A 263 -25.32 -2.49 -13.02
CA ALA A 263 -25.92 -1.20 -12.66
C ALA A 263 -25.03 -0.04 -13.10
N ASP A 264 -25.56 1.17 -13.00
CA ASP A 264 -24.85 2.45 -13.20
C ASP A 264 -24.27 2.98 -11.88
N SER A 265 -24.41 2.25 -10.77
CA SER A 265 -23.85 2.66 -9.49
C SER A 265 -23.46 1.47 -8.61
N ILE A 266 -22.35 1.63 -7.89
CA ILE A 266 -21.80 0.64 -6.96
C ILE A 266 -21.77 1.24 -5.56
N LYS A 267 -22.47 0.63 -4.62
CA LYS A 267 -22.54 1.07 -3.21
C LYS A 267 -21.72 0.15 -2.33
N LEU A 268 -20.76 0.71 -1.59
CA LEU A 268 -19.90 -0.02 -0.67
C LEU A 268 -20.06 0.52 0.75
N LYS A 269 -19.90 -0.39 1.71
CA LYS A 269 -19.55 -0.06 3.11
C LYS A 269 -18.11 -0.49 3.30
N LEU A 270 -17.31 0.41 3.88
CA LEU A 270 -15.90 0.19 4.14
C LEU A 270 -15.62 0.44 5.62
N ASP A 271 -15.02 -0.54 6.27
CA ASP A 271 -14.45 -0.42 7.60
C ASP A 271 -13.24 0.53 7.61
N PRO A 272 -12.72 0.93 8.79
CA PRO A 272 -11.61 1.87 8.85
C PRO A 272 -10.35 1.24 8.22
N GLY A 273 -9.81 1.91 7.21
CA GLY A 273 -8.66 1.44 6.42
C GLY A 273 -8.93 0.27 5.48
N GLU A 274 -10.17 -0.19 5.34
CA GLU A 274 -10.52 -1.29 4.44
C GLU A 274 -10.43 -0.85 2.97
N GLY A 275 -10.05 -1.77 2.10
CA GLY A 275 -10.30 -1.60 0.67
C GLY A 275 -10.86 -2.84 0.00
N LYS A 276 -11.67 -2.61 -1.03
CA LYS A 276 -12.33 -3.63 -1.86
C LYS A 276 -11.89 -3.49 -3.31
N PHE A 277 -11.81 -4.61 -4.02
CA PHE A 277 -11.48 -4.62 -5.43
C PHE A 277 -12.74 -4.85 -6.27
N ILE A 278 -12.89 -4.09 -7.34
CA ILE A 278 -14.03 -4.16 -8.24
C ILE A 278 -13.52 -4.48 -9.63
N GLU A 279 -13.99 -5.58 -10.21
CA GLU A 279 -13.81 -5.85 -11.64
C GLU A 279 -14.99 -5.24 -12.40
N LEU A 280 -14.71 -4.40 -13.39
CA LEU A 280 -15.70 -3.88 -14.34
C LEU A 280 -15.62 -4.69 -15.65
N GLY A 281 -16.77 -5.02 -16.24
CA GLY A 281 -16.84 -5.80 -17.48
C GLY A 281 -18.23 -5.83 -18.11
#